data_AF-A0A932SNL9-F1
#
_entry.id   AF-A0A932SNL9-F1
#
_cell.length_a   1.000
_cell.length_b   1.000
_cell.length_c   1.000
_cell.angle_alpha   90.00
_cell.angle_beta   90.00
_cell.angle_gamma   90.00
#
_symmetry.space_group_name_H-M   'P 1'
#
loop_
_entity.id
_entity.type
_entity.pdbx_description
1 polymer ?
#
loop_
_entity_poly.entity_id
_entity_poly.type
_entity_poly.pdbx_seq_one_letter_code
_entity_poly.pdbx_strand_id
1 'polypeptide(L)'
;MWGPLDRSPWFAALHGRGAGLKAMIRLPMLPREALDAGLAEMAERWQADGGDVNFIRTFGRLPETLKRFVAFYSPLVRRGLVEHRTKELVRLRLAQLNRCHY
;
A
#
# COMPACT_ATOMS: atom_id res chain seq x y z
N MET A 1 -17.66 20.88 -26.12
CA MET A 1 -18.95 21.19 -25.47
C MET A 1 -19.27 20.03 -24.55
N TRP A 2 -18.87 20.12 -23.28
CA TRP A 2 -18.93 19.03 -22.30
C TRP A 2 -20.31 19.07 -21.62
N GLY A 3 -21.11 18.02 -21.81
CA GLY A 3 -22.38 17.85 -21.10
C GLY A 3 -22.19 17.52 -19.61
N PRO A 4 -23.26 17.54 -18.81
CA PRO A 4 -23.16 17.35 -17.37
C PRO A 4 -22.68 15.92 -17.07
N LEU A 5 -21.52 15.82 -16.42
CA LEU A 5 -20.89 14.57 -15.97
C LEU A 5 -21.67 13.87 -14.83
N ASP A 6 -22.88 14.31 -14.51
CA ASP A 6 -23.62 13.94 -13.30
C ASP A 6 -24.48 12.66 -13.43
N ARG A 7 -24.61 12.07 -14.63
CA ARG A 7 -25.47 10.88 -14.86
C ARG A 7 -24.74 9.60 -15.26
N SER A 8 -23.43 9.53 -15.09
CA SER A 8 -22.69 8.30 -15.38
C SER A 8 -22.93 7.26 -14.25
N PRO A 9 -23.48 6.07 -14.55
CA PRO A 9 -23.66 5.01 -13.55
C PRO A 9 -22.35 4.54 -12.92
N TRP A 10 -21.21 4.91 -13.50
CA TRP A 10 -19.87 4.65 -12.99
C TRP A 10 -19.47 5.56 -11.83
N PHE A 11 -20.06 6.75 -11.68
CA PHE A 11 -19.76 7.69 -10.59
C PHE A 11 -20.42 7.28 -9.27
N ALA A 12 -21.62 6.70 -9.31
CA ALA A 12 -22.35 6.26 -8.11
C ALA A 12 -21.62 5.14 -7.35
N ALA A 13 -20.83 4.31 -8.05
CA ALA A 13 -20.05 3.22 -7.46
C ALA A 13 -18.83 3.70 -6.65
N LEU A 14 -18.43 4.97 -6.76
CA LEU A 14 -17.28 5.55 -6.04
C LEU A 14 -17.64 6.06 -4.64
N HIS A 15 -18.93 6.26 -4.34
CA HIS A 15 -19.40 6.73 -3.04
C HIS A 15 -20.14 5.62 -2.27
N GLY A 16 -19.42 4.52 -2.02
CA GLY A 16 -19.83 3.58 -0.98
C GLY A 16 -19.64 4.21 0.39
N ARG A 17 -20.74 4.71 1.00
CA ARG A 17 -20.81 5.00 2.44
C ARG A 17 -20.74 3.68 3.22
N GLY A 18 -19.54 3.13 3.37
CA GLY A 18 -19.26 2.04 4.28
C GLY A 18 -18.66 2.59 5.56
N ALA A 19 -19.42 2.53 6.66
CA ALA A 19 -18.86 2.74 8.00
C ALA A 19 -17.62 1.85 8.18
N GLY A 20 -16.47 2.47 8.44
CA GLY A 20 -15.18 1.82 8.39
C GLY A 20 -15.02 0.74 9.46
N LEU A 21 -15.16 -0.52 9.07
CA LEU A 21 -14.48 -1.59 9.80
C LEU A 21 -12.98 -1.37 9.60
N LYS A 22 -12.27 -1.02 10.69
CA LYS A 22 -10.82 -0.94 10.69
C LYS A 22 -10.29 -2.35 10.36
N ALA A 23 -9.74 -2.54 9.17
CA ALA A 23 -9.19 -3.82 8.76
C ALA A 23 -8.06 -4.19 9.75
N MET A 24 -8.31 -5.19 10.60
CA MET A 24 -7.31 -5.63 11.56
C MET A 24 -6.38 -6.64 10.90
N ILE A 25 -5.09 -6.34 10.94
CA ILE A 25 -4.05 -7.30 10.60
C ILE A 25 -4.22 -8.49 11.56
N ARG A 26 -4.52 -9.67 10.99
CA ARG A 26 -4.76 -10.91 11.75
C ARG A 26 -3.46 -11.61 12.16
N LEU A 27 -2.34 -11.24 11.52
CA LEU A 27 -1.02 -11.74 11.83
C LEU A 27 -0.34 -10.90 12.91
N PRO A 28 0.35 -11.51 13.88
CA PRO A 28 1.05 -10.76 14.92
C PRO A 28 2.20 -9.96 14.32
N MET A 29 2.11 -8.64 14.43
CA MET A 29 3.20 -7.74 14.05
C MET A 29 4.36 -7.86 15.03
N LEU A 30 5.57 -7.98 14.50
CA LEU A 30 6.77 -7.98 15.33
C LEU A 30 7.03 -6.56 15.89
N PRO A 31 7.43 -6.40 17.16
CA PRO A 31 7.90 -5.11 17.66
C PRO A 31 9.16 -4.68 16.90
N ARG A 32 9.42 -3.37 16.81
CA ARG A 32 10.48 -2.82 15.96
C ARG A 32 11.86 -3.30 16.40
N GLU A 33 12.02 -3.44 17.70
CA GLU A 33 13.23 -3.84 18.40
C GLU A 33 13.59 -5.32 18.16
N ALA A 34 12.62 -6.11 17.69
CA ALA A 34 12.81 -7.52 17.36
C ALA A 34 12.92 -7.77 15.84
N LEU A 35 12.92 -6.72 15.01
CA LEU A 35 13.17 -6.86 13.58
C LEU A 35 14.63 -7.24 13.30
N ASP A 36 14.82 -8.03 12.25
CA ASP A 36 16.12 -8.18 11.60
C ASP A 36 16.69 -6.80 11.25
N ALA A 37 18.02 -6.62 11.35
CA ALA A 37 18.67 -5.32 11.17
C ALA A 37 18.33 -4.67 9.81
N GLY A 38 18.26 -5.46 8.73
CA GLY A 38 17.90 -4.94 7.42
C GLY A 38 16.44 -4.51 7.31
N LEU A 39 15.53 -5.16 8.07
CA LEU A 39 14.14 -4.73 8.15
C LEU A 39 13.95 -3.53 9.07
N ALA A 40 14.74 -3.41 10.13
CA ALA A 40 14.73 -2.23 11.01
C ALA A 40 15.11 -0.97 10.21
N GLU A 41 16.21 -1.04 9.45
CA GLU A 41 16.64 0.06 8.57
C GLU A 41 15.58 0.38 7.50
N MET A 42 14.97 -0.65 6.90
CA MET A 42 13.88 -0.46 5.93
C MET A 42 12.68 0.25 6.56
N ALA A 43 12.33 -0.10 7.81
CA ALA A 43 11.22 0.52 8.54
C ALA A 43 11.50 1.98 8.89
N GLU A 44 12.72 2.31 9.29
CA GLU A 44 13.13 3.70 9.56
C GLU A 44 13.05 4.57 8.30
N ARG A 45 13.62 4.11 7.19
CA ARG A 45 13.55 4.83 5.91
C ARG A 45 12.11 5.00 5.44
N TRP A 46 11.30 3.95 5.53
CA TRP A 46 9.91 4.00 5.10
C TRP A 46 9.06 4.95 5.98
N GLN A 47 9.30 4.97 7.28
CA GLN A 47 8.64 5.90 8.18
C GLN A 47 9.07 7.36 7.93
N ALA A 48 10.35 7.60 7.64
CA ALA A 48 10.85 8.93 7.29
C ALA A 48 10.17 9.48 6.02
N ASP A 49 9.82 8.59 5.09
CA ASP A 49 9.02 8.90 3.89
C ASP A 49 7.50 9.06 4.17
N GLY A 50 7.07 8.99 5.43
CA GLY A 50 5.67 9.09 5.85
C GLY A 50 4.86 7.80 5.75
N GLY A 51 5.52 6.66 5.52
CA GLY A 51 4.89 5.36 5.36
C GLY A 51 4.52 4.66 6.66
N ASP A 52 3.48 3.82 6.62
CA ASP A 52 3.13 2.91 7.72
C ASP A 52 4.06 1.68 7.71
N VAL A 53 4.73 1.44 8.84
CA VAL A 53 5.66 0.33 9.06
C VAL A 53 4.97 -1.02 9.32
N ASN A 54 3.65 -1.04 9.48
CA ASN A 54 2.90 -2.26 9.80
C ASN A 54 3.10 -3.38 8.78
N PHE A 55 3.25 -3.05 7.49
CA PHE A 55 3.62 -4.01 6.43
C PHE A 55 4.95 -4.72 6.76
N ILE A 56 5.99 -3.95 7.10
CA ILE A 56 7.31 -4.49 7.43
C ILE A 56 7.24 -5.34 8.71
N ARG A 57 6.52 -4.86 9.74
CA ARG A 57 6.35 -5.57 11.01
C ARG A 57 5.56 -6.87 10.86
N THR A 58 4.59 -6.91 9.95
CA THR A 58 3.81 -8.13 9.64
C THR A 58 4.69 -9.23 9.06
N PHE A 59 5.66 -8.85 8.23
CA PHE A 59 6.65 -9.77 7.66
C PHE A 59 7.90 -9.96 8.53
N GLY A 60 7.94 -9.42 9.75
CA GLY A 60 9.14 -9.42 10.59
C GLY A 60 9.73 -10.81 10.90
N ARG A 61 8.89 -11.87 10.85
CA ARG A 61 9.32 -13.28 11.01
C ARG A 61 9.85 -13.92 9.73
N LEU A 62 9.74 -13.25 8.59
CA LEU A 62 10.13 -13.72 7.26
C LEU A 62 11.05 -12.69 6.56
N PRO A 63 12.19 -12.31 7.16
CA PRO A 63 13.00 -11.19 6.69
C PRO A 63 13.51 -11.39 5.26
N GLU A 64 14.02 -12.57 4.94
CA GLU A 64 14.54 -12.86 3.59
C GLU A 64 13.45 -12.85 2.52
N THR A 65 12.24 -13.28 2.86
CA THR A 65 11.08 -13.19 1.95
C THR A 65 10.74 -11.74 1.65
N LEU A 66 10.67 -10.88 2.67
CA LEU A 66 10.37 -9.46 2.46
C LEU A 66 11.48 -8.75 1.68
N LYS A 67 12.75 -9.02 1.99
CA LYS A 67 13.90 -8.44 1.27
C LYS A 67 13.84 -8.79 -0.23
N ARG A 68 13.58 -10.06 -0.55
CA ARG A 68 13.42 -10.51 -1.95
C ARG A 68 12.22 -9.86 -2.64
N PHE A 69 11.08 -9.77 -1.93
CA PHE A 69 9.90 -9.09 -2.46
C PHE A 69 10.19 -7.62 -2.77
N VAL A 70 10.84 -6.89 -1.85
CA VAL A 70 11.16 -5.47 -2.04
C VAL A 70 12.17 -5.26 -3.17
N ALA A 71 13.18 -6.14 -3.29
CA ALA A 71 14.14 -6.11 -4.39
C ALA A 71 13.44 -6.25 -5.76
N PHE A 72 12.44 -7.12 -5.84
CA PHE A 72 11.61 -7.29 -7.04
C PHE A 72 10.64 -6.12 -7.26
N TYR A 73 9.95 -5.67 -6.22
CA TYR A 73 8.81 -4.75 -6.33
C TYR A 73 9.21 -3.27 -6.43
N SER A 74 10.25 -2.85 -5.70
CA SER A 74 10.70 -1.45 -5.65
C SER A 74 11.02 -0.86 -7.04
N PRO A 75 11.71 -1.57 -7.95
CA PRO A 75 11.92 -1.08 -9.31
C PRO A 75 10.63 -0.85 -10.10
N LEU A 76 9.63 -1.74 -9.95
CA LEU A 76 8.34 -1.61 -10.64
C LEU A 76 7.60 -0.34 -10.22
N VAL A 77 7.67 0.01 -8.94
CA VAL A 77 7.06 1.23 -8.41
C VAL A 77 7.86 2.46 -8.80
N ARG A 78 9.18 2.46 -8.58
CA ARG A 78 10.01 3.68 -8.61
C ARG A 78 10.68 3.99 -9.95
N ARG A 79 10.74 3.05 -10.90
CA ARG A 79 11.50 3.20 -12.17
C ARG A 79 10.65 2.85 -13.40
N GLY A 80 11.15 3.16 -14.60
CA GLY A 80 10.49 2.84 -15.87
C GLY A 80 9.84 4.05 -16.54
N LEU A 81 9.09 3.81 -17.63
CA LEU A 81 8.54 4.86 -18.50
C LEU A 81 7.32 5.58 -17.93
N VAL A 82 6.58 4.93 -17.03
CA VAL A 82 5.37 5.52 -16.42
C VAL A 82 5.75 6.27 -15.15
N GLU A 83 5.27 7.51 -15.03
CA GLU A 83 5.48 8.34 -13.85
C GLU A 83 5.02 7.66 -12.56
N HIS A 84 5.76 7.91 -11.47
CA HIS A 84 5.44 7.38 -10.15
C HIS A 84 4.01 7.73 -9.72
N ARG A 85 3.58 8.99 -9.93
CA ARG A 85 2.23 9.46 -9.58
C ARG A 85 1.13 8.67 -10.30
N THR A 86 1.31 8.39 -11.59
CA THR A 86 0.35 7.61 -12.38
C THR A 86 0.22 6.18 -11.87
N LYS A 87 1.35 5.54 -11.50
CA LYS A 87 1.31 4.21 -10.87
C LYS A 87 0.58 4.22 -9.55
N GLU A 88 0.76 5.25 -8.74
CA GLU A 88 0.08 5.37 -7.45
C GLU A 88 -1.44 5.52 -7.61
N LEU A 89 -1.90 6.32 -8.59
CA LEU A 89 -3.33 6.41 -8.91
C LEU A 89 -3.91 5.04 -9.34
N VAL A 90 -3.17 4.27 -10.14
CA VAL A 90 -3.57 2.90 -10.51
C VAL A 90 -3.63 1.98 -9.29
N ARG A 91 -2.65 2.06 -8.38
CA ARG A 91 -2.64 1.28 -7.13
C ARG A 91 -3.83 1.59 -6.25
N LEU A 92 -4.17 2.88 -6.07
CA LEU A 92 -5.35 3.30 -5.31
C LEU A 92 -6.63 2.78 -5.94
N ARG A 93 -6.74 2.82 -7.28
CA ARG A 93 -7.90 2.27 -7.99
C ARG A 93 -7.99 0.75 -7.82
N LEU A 94 -6.88 0.02 -7.91
CA LEU A 94 -6.83 -1.41 -7.67
C LEU A 94 -7.21 -1.75 -6.22
N ALA A 95 -6.73 -0.99 -5.24
CA ALA A 95 -7.10 -1.16 -3.84
C ALA A 95 -8.61 -0.97 -3.63
N GLN A 96 -9.20 0.07 -4.21
CA GLN A 96 -10.65 0.29 -4.18
C GLN A 96 -11.44 -0.88 -4.78
N LEU A 97 -11.05 -1.34 -5.98
CA LEU A 97 -11.71 -2.46 -6.66
C LEU A 97 -11.63 -3.75 -5.84
N ASN A 98 -10.54 -3.94 -5.09
CA ASN A 98 -10.31 -5.12 -4.24
C ASN A 98 -10.81 -4.94 -2.81
N ARG A 99 -11.40 -3.79 -2.45
CA ARG A 99 -11.76 -3.44 -1.06
C ARG A 99 -10.57 -3.63 -0.10
N CYS A 100 -9.38 -3.27 -0.56
CA CYS A 100 -8.17 -3.22 0.24
C CYS A 100 -8.12 -1.89 0.98
N HIS A 101 -8.23 -1.95 2.31
CA HIS A 101 -8.34 -0.78 3.19
C HIS A 101 -7.06 -0.43 3.94
N TYR A 102 -6.00 -1.23 3.75
CA TYR A 102 -4.64 -0.90 4.17
C TYR A 102 -3.99 -0.04 3.09
#